data_AF-A0A7X6V8I1-F1
#
_entry.id   AF-A0A7X6V8I1-F1
#
_cell.length_a   1.000
_cell.length_b   1.000
_cell.length_c   1.000
_cell.angle_alpha   90.00
_cell.angle_beta   90.00
_cell.angle_gamma   90.00
#
_symmetry.space_group_name_H-M   'P 1'
#
loop_
_entity.id
_entity.type
_entity.pdbx_description
1 polymer ?
#
loop_
_entity_poly.entity_id
_entity_poly.type
_entity_poly.pdbx_seq_one_letter_code
_entity_poly.pdbx_strand_id
1 'polypeptide(L)'
;MDPCAFIDDDGQAYLYFGGAYKAAIVKLKSDMVTRDGPIQLLDIPQYYEGIWIHKRQDTYYASYPCRPEGSDANKMLYSTAPTPFGPWTLRREILDNHSHNIHGSITSFKNRDYVFFHIQGPSRWERKVCVEEISYSKDGKISLTEKL
;
A
#
# COMPACT_ATOMS: atom_id res chain seq x y z
N MET A 1 -2.38 10.82 -7.84
CA MET A 1 -0.92 10.77 -7.66
C MET A 1 -0.58 9.36 -7.22
N ASP A 2 0.67 9.08 -6.88
CA ASP A 2 1.14 7.83 -6.26
C ASP A 2 0.63 6.55 -6.91
N PRO A 3 1.07 6.26 -8.15
CA PRO A 3 0.63 5.07 -8.86
C PRO A 3 1.24 3.80 -8.27
N CYS A 4 0.44 2.75 -8.18
CA CYS A 4 0.89 1.37 -8.03
C CYS A 4 0.37 0.55 -9.21
N ALA A 5 1.28 0.05 -10.04
CA ALA A 5 0.96 -0.91 -11.09
C ALA A 5 1.07 -2.33 -10.52
N PHE A 6 0.07 -3.15 -10.79
CA PHE A 6 0.00 -4.53 -10.30
C PHE A 6 -0.47 -5.44 -11.43
N ILE A 7 0.20 -6.59 -11.62
CA ILE A 7 -0.19 -7.63 -12.57
C ILE A 7 -0.64 -8.82 -11.73
N ASP A 8 -1.87 -9.24 -11.94
CA ASP A 8 -2.47 -10.37 -11.24
C ASP A 8 -2.08 -11.71 -11.87
N ASP A 9 -2.39 -12.82 -11.20
CA ASP A 9 -1.97 -14.16 -11.62
C ASP A 9 -2.61 -14.60 -12.95
N ASP A 10 -3.75 -14.00 -13.32
CA ASP A 10 -4.44 -14.21 -14.60
C ASP A 10 -3.86 -13.36 -15.75
N GLY A 11 -2.84 -12.54 -15.47
CA GLY A 11 -2.21 -11.63 -16.42
C GLY A 11 -2.94 -10.30 -16.58
N GLN A 12 -4.07 -10.07 -15.90
CA GLN A 12 -4.73 -8.77 -15.91
C GLN A 12 -3.88 -7.76 -15.14
N ALA A 13 -3.55 -6.66 -15.82
CA ALA A 13 -2.87 -5.53 -15.22
C ALA A 13 -3.85 -4.50 -14.69
N TYR A 14 -3.49 -3.88 -13.57
CA TYR A 14 -4.24 -2.84 -12.89
C TYR A 14 -3.32 -1.67 -12.56
N LEU A 15 -3.84 -0.46 -12.67
CA LEU A 15 -3.22 0.76 -12.16
C LEU A 15 -4.06 1.30 -11.02
N TYR A 16 -3.50 1.27 -9.82
CA TYR A 16 -4.03 1.91 -8.62
C TYR A 16 -3.41 3.28 -8.46
N PHE A 17 -4.18 4.27 -8.03
CA PHE A 17 -3.69 5.62 -7.82
C PHE A 17 -4.67 6.39 -6.93
N GLY A 18 -4.25 7.53 -6.41
CA GLY A 18 -5.14 8.35 -5.59
C GLY A 18 -4.42 9.45 -4.85
N GLY A 19 -5.08 9.95 -3.82
CA GLY A 19 -4.62 11.01 -2.92
C GLY A 19 -5.79 11.74 -2.29
N ALA A 20 -5.53 12.46 -1.20
CA ALA A 20 -6.53 13.23 -0.46
C ALA A 20 -7.83 12.43 -0.20
N TYR A 21 -7.67 11.27 0.42
CA TYR A 21 -8.77 10.38 0.85
C TYR A 21 -9.55 9.68 -0.27
N LYS A 22 -9.06 9.72 -1.52
CA LYS A 22 -9.67 9.01 -2.65
C LYS A 22 -8.67 8.07 -3.31
N ALA A 23 -8.97 6.78 -3.27
CA ALA A 23 -8.26 5.75 -4.02
C ALA A 23 -9.09 5.36 -5.27
N ALA A 24 -8.39 5.00 -6.33
CA ALA A 24 -8.99 4.59 -7.58
C ALA A 24 -8.18 3.46 -8.23
N ILE A 25 -8.85 2.69 -9.07
CA ILE A 25 -8.29 1.62 -9.87
C ILE A 25 -8.77 1.74 -11.32
N VAL A 26 -7.93 1.35 -12.27
CA VAL A 26 -8.35 1.07 -13.64
C VAL A 26 -7.62 -0.16 -14.15
N LYS A 27 -8.30 -0.99 -14.95
CA LYS A 27 -7.64 -2.06 -15.69
C LYS A 27 -6.76 -1.47 -16.79
N LEU A 28 -5.66 -2.14 -17.10
CA LEU A 28 -4.82 -1.83 -18.24
C LEU A 28 -4.97 -2.93 -19.29
N LYS A 29 -4.85 -2.56 -20.56
CA LYS A 29 -4.67 -3.53 -21.65
C LYS A 29 -3.30 -4.19 -21.54
N SER A 30 -3.07 -5.23 -22.33
CA SER A 30 -1.79 -5.95 -22.39
C SER A 30 -0.59 -5.08 -22.80
N ASP A 31 -0.82 -3.92 -23.40
CA ASP A 31 0.23 -2.94 -23.71
C ASP A 31 0.72 -2.14 -22.48
N MET A 32 0.06 -2.30 -21.32
CA MET A 32 0.39 -1.66 -20.03
C MET A 32 0.33 -0.13 -20.00
N VAL A 33 -0.12 0.50 -21.09
CA VAL A 33 -0.16 1.96 -21.24
C VAL A 33 -1.53 2.48 -21.69
N THR A 34 -2.41 1.57 -22.13
CA THR A 34 -3.79 1.89 -22.49
C THR A 34 -4.74 1.40 -21.40
N ARG A 35 -5.66 2.27 -20.97
CA ARG A 35 -6.74 1.90 -20.04
C ARG A 35 -7.72 0.93 -20.71
N ASP A 36 -8.18 -0.04 -19.93
CA ASP A 36 -9.24 -0.96 -20.31
C ASP A 36 -10.52 -0.69 -19.49
N GLY A 37 -11.33 0.24 -19.98
CA GLY A 37 -12.59 0.65 -19.33
C GLY A 37 -12.46 1.84 -18.36
N PRO A 38 -13.50 2.07 -17.54
CA PRO A 38 -13.58 3.25 -16.69
C PRO A 38 -12.71 3.15 -15.43
N ILE A 39 -12.34 4.31 -14.90
CA ILE A 39 -11.74 4.44 -13.57
C ILE A 39 -12.83 4.16 -12.53
N GLN A 40 -12.54 3.32 -11.55
CA GLN A 40 -13.43 2.99 -10.45
C GLN A 40 -12.85 3.52 -9.14
N LEU A 41 -13.68 4.14 -8.31
CA LEU A 41 -13.30 4.53 -6.96
C LEU A 41 -13.27 3.30 -6.06
N LEU A 42 -12.26 3.23 -5.19
CA LEU A 42 -12.13 2.20 -4.19
C LEU A 42 -12.58 2.73 -2.83
N ASP A 43 -13.43 1.98 -2.15
CA ASP A 43 -13.77 2.21 -0.75
C ASP A 43 -12.72 1.52 0.14
N ILE A 44 -11.66 2.27 0.48
CA ILE A 44 -10.57 1.80 1.35
C ILE A 44 -10.66 2.57 2.67
N PRO A 45 -10.90 1.88 3.80
CA PRO A 45 -11.03 2.55 5.09
C PRO A 45 -9.78 3.35 5.48
N GLN A 46 -9.96 4.61 5.88
CA GLN A 46 -8.89 5.49 6.35
C GLN A 46 -7.77 5.75 5.34
N TYR A 47 -8.03 5.55 4.05
CA TYR A 47 -7.07 5.88 2.99
C TYR A 47 -6.75 7.37 2.97
N TYR A 48 -5.49 7.73 2.75
CA TYR A 48 -5.08 9.11 2.46
C TYR A 48 -4.44 9.25 1.08
N GLU A 49 -3.33 8.54 0.83
CA GLU A 49 -2.54 8.62 -0.41
C GLU A 49 -1.69 7.34 -0.63
N GLY A 50 -0.66 7.35 -1.48
CA GLY A 50 0.43 6.36 -1.41
C GLY A 50 0.06 4.88 -1.48
N ILE A 51 -1.00 4.49 -2.21
CA ILE A 51 -1.45 3.08 -2.26
C ILE A 51 -0.36 2.15 -2.82
N TRP A 52 -0.17 1.01 -2.18
CA TRP A 52 0.64 -0.09 -2.69
C TRP A 52 -0.14 -1.40 -2.60
N ILE A 53 -0.24 -2.12 -3.71
CA ILE A 53 -0.94 -3.39 -3.83
C ILE A 53 0.07 -4.53 -3.97
N HIS A 54 -0.13 -5.58 -3.19
CA HIS A 54 0.48 -6.88 -3.43
C HIS A 54 -0.54 -8.00 -3.16
N LYS A 55 -0.28 -9.19 -3.69
CA LYS A 55 -1.14 -10.36 -3.51
C LYS A 55 -0.36 -11.47 -2.82
N ARG A 56 -1.03 -12.18 -1.91
CA ARG A 56 -0.52 -13.43 -1.31
C ARG A 56 -1.64 -14.45 -1.30
N GLN A 57 -1.40 -15.58 -1.97
CA GLN A 57 -2.43 -16.58 -2.23
C GLN A 57 -3.65 -15.88 -2.87
N ASP A 58 -4.86 -16.12 -2.37
CA ASP A 58 -6.09 -15.51 -2.90
C ASP A 58 -6.45 -14.17 -2.24
N THR A 59 -5.52 -13.55 -1.48
CA THR A 59 -5.78 -12.30 -0.76
C THR A 59 -4.97 -11.14 -1.32
N TYR A 60 -5.66 -10.05 -1.64
CA TYR A 60 -5.06 -8.76 -2.01
C TYR A 60 -4.81 -7.95 -0.75
N TYR A 61 -3.67 -7.28 -0.71
CA TYR A 61 -3.25 -6.40 0.37
C TYR A 61 -3.03 -5.01 -0.20
N ALA A 62 -3.68 -4.02 0.40
CA ALA A 62 -3.42 -2.61 0.15
C ALA A 62 -2.74 -2.02 1.38
N SER A 63 -1.47 -1.65 1.27
CA SER A 63 -0.78 -0.82 2.26
C SER A 63 -0.81 0.64 1.82
N TYR A 64 -1.10 1.55 2.75
CA TYR A 64 -1.27 2.97 2.44
C TYR A 64 -1.09 3.84 3.70
N PRO A 65 -0.70 5.11 3.54
CA PRO A 65 -0.67 6.08 4.60
C PRO A 65 -2.11 6.45 5.02
N CYS A 66 -2.32 6.54 6.32
CA CYS A 66 -3.46 7.19 6.95
C CYS A 66 -2.98 8.48 7.60
N ARG A 67 -3.83 9.51 7.56
CA ARG A 67 -3.64 10.77 8.30
C ARG A 67 -4.68 10.83 9.42
N PRO A 68 -4.33 10.39 10.65
CA PRO A 68 -5.26 10.44 11.79
C PRO A 68 -5.75 11.85 12.06
N GLU A 69 -6.98 11.98 12.54
CA GLU A 69 -7.52 13.27 12.96
C GLU A 69 -6.65 13.87 14.08
N GLY A 70 -6.33 15.16 13.95
CA GLY A 70 -5.48 15.87 14.91
C GLY A 70 -3.99 15.51 14.86
N SER A 71 -3.54 14.68 13.90
CA SER A 71 -2.13 14.34 13.69
C SER A 71 -1.55 15.03 12.46
N ASP A 72 -0.34 15.57 12.60
CA ASP A 72 0.48 16.02 11.47
C ASP A 72 1.40 14.92 10.92
N ALA A 73 1.44 13.76 11.58
CA ALA A 73 2.18 12.57 11.13
C ALA A 73 1.25 11.53 10.52
N ASN A 74 1.72 10.88 9.45
CA ASN A 74 1.02 9.78 8.81
C ASN A 74 1.48 8.43 9.41
N LYS A 75 0.56 7.46 9.46
CA LYS A 75 0.83 6.05 9.82
C LYS A 75 0.68 5.16 8.60
N MET A 76 1.46 4.09 8.46
CA MET A 76 1.23 3.09 7.42
C MET A 76 0.22 2.08 7.92
N LEU A 77 -0.96 2.01 7.30
CA LEU A 77 -1.97 0.99 7.56
C LEU A 77 -2.01 -0.03 6.42
N TYR A 78 -2.75 -1.11 6.62
CA TYR A 78 -3.17 -1.97 5.52
C TYR A 78 -4.60 -2.49 5.67
N SER A 79 -5.20 -2.74 4.51
CA SER A 79 -6.46 -3.45 4.33
C SER A 79 -6.25 -4.68 3.45
N THR A 80 -7.15 -5.65 3.54
CA THR A 80 -7.17 -6.81 2.64
C THR A 80 -8.51 -6.96 1.94
N ALA A 81 -8.49 -7.54 0.74
CA ALA A 81 -9.69 -7.82 -0.05
C ALA A 81 -9.61 -9.19 -0.75
N PRO A 82 -10.76 -9.79 -1.10
CA PRO A 82 -10.82 -11.01 -1.91
C PRO A 82 -10.69 -10.74 -3.42
N THR A 83 -10.82 -9.49 -3.86
CA THR A 83 -10.66 -9.11 -5.27
C THR A 83 -9.80 -7.85 -5.41
N PRO A 84 -9.26 -7.57 -6.62
CA PRO A 84 -8.54 -6.32 -6.90
C PRO A 84 -9.34 -5.05 -6.59
N PHE A 85 -10.68 -5.15 -6.54
CA PHE A 85 -11.61 -4.03 -6.34
C PHE A 85 -12.13 -3.91 -4.90
N GLY A 86 -11.88 -4.87 -4.02
CA GLY A 86 -12.48 -4.93 -2.69
C GLY A 86 -13.46 -6.11 -2.51
N PRO A 87 -14.37 -6.04 -1.50
CA PRO A 87 -14.42 -5.01 -0.46
C PRO A 87 -13.17 -5.03 0.42
N TRP A 88 -12.65 -3.85 0.77
CA TRP A 88 -11.44 -3.71 1.57
C TRP A 88 -11.77 -3.71 3.06
N THR A 89 -11.16 -4.64 3.79
CA THR A 89 -11.32 -4.70 5.24
C THR A 89 -10.05 -4.22 5.92
N LEU A 90 -10.17 -3.16 6.74
CA LEU A 90 -9.07 -2.67 7.57
C LEU A 90 -8.53 -3.80 8.45
N ARG A 91 -7.21 -3.95 8.45
CA ARG A 91 -6.52 -4.88 9.33
C ARG A 91 -5.89 -4.13 10.48
N ARG A 92 -4.68 -3.60 10.30
CA ARG A 92 -3.91 -2.94 11.36
C ARG A 92 -2.91 -1.92 10.80
N GLU A 93 -2.27 -1.21 11.71
CA GLU A 93 -1.05 -0.46 11.47
C GLU A 93 0.11 -1.43 11.18
N ILE A 94 0.91 -1.10 10.16
CA ILE A 94 2.21 -1.73 9.88
C ILE A 94 3.29 -0.99 10.66
N LEU A 95 3.33 0.34 10.54
CA LEU A 95 4.34 1.16 11.19
C LEU A 95 3.89 2.61 11.44
N ASP A 96 4.40 3.20 12.51
CA ASP A 96 4.34 4.63 12.83
C ASP A 96 5.77 5.12 13.04
N ASN A 97 6.25 5.95 12.12
CA ASN A 97 7.61 6.50 12.16
C ASN A 97 7.63 7.99 12.54
N HIS A 98 6.48 8.54 12.95
CA HIS A 98 6.30 9.95 13.33
C HIS A 98 6.75 10.98 12.28
N SER A 99 6.92 10.57 11.02
CA SER A 99 7.27 11.47 9.92
C SER A 99 6.04 12.21 9.43
N HIS A 100 6.23 13.45 8.96
CA HIS A 100 5.14 14.26 8.40
C HIS A 100 4.39 13.55 7.26
N ASN A 101 5.11 12.77 6.44
CA ASN A 101 4.52 11.83 5.50
C ASN A 101 5.26 10.49 5.55
N ILE A 102 4.58 9.44 5.11
CA ILE A 102 5.13 8.09 5.01
C ILE A 102 4.62 7.50 3.70
N HIS A 103 5.49 6.95 2.86
CA HIS A 103 5.10 6.12 1.71
C HIS A 103 5.85 4.80 1.82
N GLY A 104 5.36 3.75 1.18
CA GLY A 104 6.05 2.48 1.18
C GLY A 104 5.56 1.48 0.15
N SER A 105 6.32 0.41 0.03
CA SER A 105 6.06 -0.72 -0.85
C SER A 105 6.48 -2.01 -0.17
N ILE A 106 5.74 -3.08 -0.41
CA ILE A 106 6.06 -4.42 0.11
C ILE A 106 6.42 -5.34 -1.05
N THR A 107 7.52 -6.07 -0.91
CA THR A 107 7.94 -7.08 -1.89
C THR A 107 8.66 -8.25 -1.23
N SER A 108 8.65 -9.40 -1.91
CA SER A 108 9.40 -10.58 -1.50
C SER A 108 10.70 -10.65 -2.29
N PHE A 109 11.82 -10.85 -1.59
CA PHE A 109 13.14 -11.02 -2.19
C PHE A 109 13.91 -12.13 -1.47
N LYS A 110 14.48 -13.08 -2.23
CA LYS A 110 15.24 -14.22 -1.67
C LYS A 110 14.53 -14.94 -0.51
N ASN A 111 13.25 -15.26 -0.70
CA ASN A 111 12.38 -15.96 0.26
C ASN A 111 12.14 -15.22 1.58
N ARG A 112 12.31 -13.89 1.60
CA ARG A 112 11.97 -13.01 2.73
C ARG A 112 11.09 -11.89 2.24
N ASP A 113 10.32 -11.31 3.16
CA ASP A 113 9.42 -10.21 2.87
C ASP A 113 9.92 -8.92 3.48
N TYR A 114 9.83 -7.85 2.69
CA TYR A 114 10.36 -6.55 3.09
C TYR A 114 9.32 -5.47 2.90
N VAL A 115 9.24 -4.56 3.86
CA VAL A 115 8.61 -3.26 3.70
C VAL A 115 9.69 -2.23 3.46
N PHE A 116 9.63 -1.58 2.31
CA PHE A 116 10.38 -0.37 2.01
C PHE A 116 9.52 0.82 2.39
N PHE A 117 10.10 1.82 3.03
CA PHE A 117 9.42 3.05 3.39
C PHE A 117 10.42 4.21 3.46
N HIS A 118 9.95 5.43 3.71
CA HIS A 118 10.83 6.54 4.03
C HIS A 118 10.55 7.09 5.44
N ILE A 119 11.58 7.67 6.05
CA ILE A 119 11.49 8.49 7.26
C ILE A 119 11.86 9.95 6.95
N GLN A 120 11.43 10.88 7.80
CA GLN A 120 11.84 12.28 7.73
C GLN A 120 13.36 12.43 7.97
N GLY A 121 13.99 13.26 7.15
CA GLY A 121 15.37 13.68 7.30
C GLY A 121 15.54 14.85 8.27
N PRO A 122 16.61 15.64 8.13
CA PRO A 122 16.84 16.83 8.95
C PRO A 122 15.71 17.86 8.88
N SER A 123 15.03 17.98 7.73
CA SER A 123 13.81 18.78 7.56
C SER A 123 12.61 17.94 7.10
N ARG A 124 11.40 18.50 7.23
CA ARG A 124 10.13 17.89 6.77
C ARG A 124 10.03 17.64 5.26
N TRP A 125 10.97 18.17 4.47
CA TRP A 125 11.03 18.02 3.02
C TRP A 125 12.11 17.04 2.57
N GLU A 126 12.99 16.65 3.48
CA GLU A 126 14.03 15.65 3.26
C GLU A 126 13.56 14.30 3.74
N ARG A 127 13.93 13.25 3.01
CA ARG A 127 13.52 11.88 3.30
C ARG A 127 14.68 10.91 3.13
N LYS A 128 14.69 9.85 3.93
CA LYS A 128 15.65 8.75 3.84
C LYS A 128 14.89 7.46 3.63
N VAL A 129 15.33 6.63 2.68
CA VAL A 129 14.75 5.31 2.45
C VAL A 129 15.20 4.37 3.56
N CYS A 130 14.27 3.57 4.05
CA CYS A 130 14.45 2.52 5.03
C CYS A 130 13.85 1.22 4.48
N VAL A 131 14.33 0.10 5.00
CA VAL A 131 13.79 -1.23 4.71
C VAL A 131 13.79 -2.03 6.00
N GLU A 132 12.70 -2.76 6.23
CA GLU A 132 12.55 -3.68 7.36
C GLU A 132 12.02 -5.02 6.87
N GLU A 133 12.44 -6.10 7.53
CA GLU A 133 11.86 -7.42 7.29
C GLU A 133 10.48 -7.50 7.96
N ILE A 134 9.50 -8.04 7.22
CA ILE A 134 8.15 -8.29 7.74
C ILE A 134 7.87 -9.78 7.77
N SER A 135 6.91 -10.15 8.60
CA SER A 135 6.37 -11.50 8.70
C SER A 135 4.86 -11.48 8.51
N TYR A 136 4.33 -12.58 7.99
CA TYR A 136 2.90 -12.82 7.86
C TYR A 136 2.50 -13.96 8.80
N SER A 137 1.50 -13.70 9.63
CA SER A 137 0.86 -14.76 10.42
C SER A 137 0.03 -15.69 9.52
N LYS A 138 -0.42 -16.83 10.07
CA LYS A 138 -1.29 -17.78 9.35
C LYS A 138 -2.61 -17.16 8.87
N ASP A 139 -3.13 -16.19 9.61
CA ASP A 139 -4.34 -15.42 9.26
C ASP A 139 -4.04 -14.18 8.40
N GLY A 140 -2.81 -14.08 7.86
CA GLY A 140 -2.42 -13.02 6.91
C GLY A 140 -2.11 -11.67 7.56
N LYS A 141 -1.91 -11.59 8.88
CA LYS A 141 -1.53 -10.32 9.50
C LYS A 141 -0.06 -10.02 9.27
N ILE A 142 0.23 -8.77 8.90
CA ILE A 142 1.59 -8.24 8.77
C ILE A 142 2.10 -7.77 10.14
N SER A 143 3.37 -8.11 10.44
CA SER A 143 4.14 -7.57 11.56
C SER A 143 5.59 -7.33 11.16
N LEU A 144 6.21 -6.27 11.70
CA LEU A 144 7.66 -6.11 11.65
C LEU A 144 8.33 -7.25 12.42
N THR A 145 9.41 -7.82 11.87
CA THR A 145 10.14 -8.91 12.51
C THR A 145 10.97 -8.42 13.69
N GLU A 146 11.42 -7.16 13.66
CA GLU A 146 12.06 -6.46 14.78
C GLU A 146 11.29 -5.16 15.06
N LYS A 147 11.06 -4.81 16.34
CA LYS A 147 10.43 -3.53 16.72
C LYS A 147 11.53 -2.50 16.97
N LEU A 148 11.42 -1.35 16.32
CA LEU A 148 12.24 -0.15 16.59
C LEU A 148 11.96 0.40 17.99
#